data_AF-A0A1F2RM54-F1
#
_entry.id   AF-A0A1F2RM54-F1
#
_cell.length_a   1.000
_cell.length_b   1.000
_cell.length_c   1.000
_cell.angle_alpha   90.00
_cell.angle_beta   90.00
_cell.angle_gamma   90.00
#
_symmetry.space_group_name_H-M   'P 1'
#
loop_
_entity.id
_entity.type
_entity.pdbx_description
1 polymer ?
#
loop_
_entity_poly.entity_id
_entity_poly.type
_entity_poly.pdbx_seq_one_letter_code
_entity_poly.pdbx_strand_id
1 'polypeptide(L)'
;MPGHRMKTYSGESGYVYQYYFLESQPRQRWWNRVGTAYLFHVTSDRKGFFVVEVLVEEGALRAWERAHGRALVETEQYAAAKMRLFRAFDESDNPEKLSSVRVNESNIDSLLEPLDLGD
;
A
#
# COMPACT_ATOMS: atom_id res chain seq x y z
N MET A 1 19.76 -10.95 13.32
CA MET A 1 18.59 -10.86 12.41
C MET A 1 18.18 -9.40 12.38
N PRO A 2 18.22 -8.70 11.24
CA PRO A 2 17.91 -7.27 11.22
C PRO A 2 16.48 -7.08 11.73
N GLY A 3 16.35 -6.25 12.78
CA GLY A 3 15.10 -6.06 13.49
C GLY A 3 14.10 -5.32 12.61
N HIS A 4 13.17 -6.04 12.01
CA HIS A 4 11.99 -5.43 11.41
C HIS A 4 11.21 -4.75 12.54
N ARG A 5 11.31 -3.42 12.64
CA ARG A 5 10.60 -2.64 13.65
C ARG A 5 9.11 -2.73 13.36
N MET A 6 8.42 -3.53 14.17
CA MET A 6 6.99 -3.72 14.09
C MET A 6 6.29 -2.39 14.39
N LYS A 7 5.55 -1.87 13.41
CA LYS A 7 4.75 -0.65 13.56
C LYS A 7 3.34 -1.03 13.95
N THR A 8 2.77 -0.27 14.87
CA THR A 8 1.38 -0.42 15.30
C THR A 8 0.57 0.70 14.66
N TYR A 9 -0.51 0.31 14.00
CA TYR A 9 -1.51 1.20 13.41
C TYR A 9 -2.85 0.91 14.08
N SER A 10 -3.48 1.95 14.60
CA SER A 10 -4.84 1.89 15.11
C SER A 10 -5.76 2.41 14.01
N GLY A 11 -6.55 1.52 13.42
CA GLY A 11 -7.54 1.89 12.41
C GLY A 11 -8.71 2.65 13.02
N GLU A 12 -9.48 3.34 12.19
CA GLU A 12 -10.64 4.13 12.64
C GLU A 12 -11.74 3.23 13.22
N SER A 13 -11.84 1.99 12.71
CA SER A 13 -12.70 0.91 13.23
C SER A 13 -12.37 0.44 14.67
N GLY A 14 -11.34 0.99 15.31
CA GLY A 14 -10.94 0.65 16.70
C GLY A 14 -10.05 -0.60 16.82
N TYR A 15 -9.72 -1.24 15.70
CA TYR A 15 -8.82 -2.37 15.66
C TYR A 15 -7.35 -1.92 15.60
N VAL A 16 -6.51 -2.62 16.35
CA VAL A 16 -5.07 -2.39 16.38
C VAL A 16 -4.38 -3.43 15.49
N TYR A 17 -3.77 -2.95 14.42
CA TYR A 17 -2.98 -3.76 13.50
C TYR A 17 -1.50 -3.50 13.73
N GLN A 18 -0.73 -4.57 13.79
CA GLN A 18 0.72 -4.49 13.74
C GLN A 18 1.18 -4.92 12.37
N TYR A 19 2.03 -4.12 11.74
CA TYR A 19 2.57 -4.42 10.43
C TYR A 19 4.07 -4.13 10.35
N TYR A 20 4.73 -4.83 9.44
CA TYR A 20 6.08 -4.50 9.03
C TYR A 20 6.25 -4.73 7.53
N PHE A 21 7.13 -3.93 6.93
CA PHE A 21 7.49 -4.06 5.54
C PHE A 21 8.41 -5.28 5.37
N LEU A 22 8.05 -6.18 4.45
CA LEU A 22 8.86 -7.33 4.08
C LEU A 22 9.83 -6.94 2.96
N GLU A 23 9.28 -6.69 1.78
CA GLU A 23 10.02 -6.38 0.57
C GLU A 23 9.12 -5.66 -0.45
N SER A 24 9.75 -4.95 -1.36
CA SER A 24 9.11 -4.42 -2.56
C SER A 24 9.75 -5.08 -3.76
N GLN A 25 8.95 -5.75 -4.57
CA GLN A 25 9.42 -6.44 -5.77
C GLN A 25 8.69 -5.89 -7.00
N PRO A 26 9.42 -5.58 -8.09
CA PRO A 26 8.78 -5.25 -9.35
C PRO A 26 7.97 -6.46 -9.82
N ARG A 27 6.68 -6.26 -10.07
CA ARG A 27 5.74 -7.28 -10.50
C ARG A 27 5.32 -6.98 -11.92
N GLN A 28 5.67 -7.88 -12.82
CA GLN A 28 5.18 -7.88 -14.20
C GLN A 28 4.27 -9.09 -14.37
N ARG A 29 2.95 -8.89 -14.33
CA ARG A 29 1.99 -9.93 -14.73
C ARG A 29 1.79 -9.88 -16.24
N TRP A 30 1.52 -11.04 -16.83
CA TRP A 30 1.05 -11.11 -18.22
C TRP A 30 -0.22 -10.27 -18.41
N TRP A 31 -0.30 -9.58 -19.55
CA TRP A 31 -1.33 -8.60 -19.92
C TRP A 31 -1.17 -7.19 -19.30
N ASN A 32 -0.04 -6.52 -19.58
CA ASN A 32 0.18 -5.08 -19.32
C ASN A 32 0.04 -4.59 -17.87
N ARG A 33 -0.08 -5.47 -16.89
CA ARG A 33 -0.07 -5.10 -15.47
C ARG A 33 1.35 -5.17 -14.94
N VAL A 34 2.10 -4.12 -15.26
CA VAL A 34 3.44 -3.86 -14.74
C VAL A 34 3.33 -2.88 -13.58
N GLY A 35 4.11 -3.09 -12.53
CA GLY A 35 4.05 -2.27 -11.34
C GLY A 35 5.02 -2.74 -10.26
N THR A 36 4.94 -2.13 -9.09
CA THR A 36 5.75 -2.48 -7.91
C THR A 36 4.84 -3.09 -6.85
N ALA A 37 5.09 -4.34 -6.47
CA ALA A 37 4.38 -5.01 -5.38
C ALA A 37 5.11 -4.79 -4.06
N TYR A 38 4.45 -4.14 -3.11
CA TYR A 38 4.93 -3.95 -1.75
C TYR A 38 4.26 -4.97 -0.82
N LEU A 39 5.05 -5.88 -0.26
CA LEU A 39 4.56 -6.91 0.65
C LEU A 39 4.65 -6.40 2.09
N PHE A 40 3.51 -6.38 2.77
CA PHE A 40 3.41 -6.02 4.17
C PHE A 40 2.95 -7.24 4.96
N HIS A 41 3.70 -7.59 6.00
CA HIS A 41 3.24 -8.59 6.94
C HIS A 41 2.42 -7.92 8.02
N VAL A 42 1.16 -8.35 8.18
CA VAL A 42 0.19 -7.72 9.08
C VAL A 42 -0.37 -8.75 10.04
N THR A 43 -0.64 -8.33 11.27
CA THR A 43 -1.28 -9.13 12.30
C THR A 43 -2.14 -8.26 13.20
N SER A 44 -3.33 -8.73 13.57
CA SER A 44 -4.21 -8.02 14.51
C SER A 44 -4.10 -8.55 15.95
N ASP A 45 -3.87 -9.86 16.13
CA ASP A 45 -3.89 -10.51 17.45
C ASP A 45 -2.52 -11.12 17.84
N ARG A 46 -1.46 -10.90 17.04
CA ARG A 46 -0.16 -11.61 17.10
C ARG A 46 -0.25 -13.15 16.95
N LYS A 47 -1.46 -13.71 16.78
CA LYS A 47 -1.68 -15.13 16.43
C LYS A 47 -1.97 -15.33 14.95
N GLY A 48 -2.84 -14.50 14.38
CA GLY A 48 -3.15 -14.49 12.95
C GLY A 48 -2.17 -13.61 12.20
N PHE A 49 -1.25 -14.22 11.46
CA PHE A 49 -0.33 -13.52 10.57
C PHE A 49 -0.77 -13.70 9.13
N PHE A 50 -0.85 -12.59 8.40
CA PHE A 50 -1.19 -12.61 6.98
C PHE A 50 -0.34 -11.60 6.22
N VAL A 51 -0.09 -11.89 4.95
CA VAL A 51 0.67 -11.02 4.06
C VAL A 51 -0.33 -10.28 3.18
N VAL A 52 -0.22 -8.95 3.16
CA VAL A 52 -0.96 -8.10 2.24
C VAL A 52 -0.01 -7.63 1.14
N GLU A 53 -0.30 -8.03 -0.09
CA GLU A 53 0.40 -7.54 -1.28
C GLU A 53 -0.26 -6.24 -1.75
N VAL A 54 0.49 -5.14 -1.80
CA VAL A 54 0.03 -3.87 -2.38
C VAL A 54 0.70 -3.66 -3.73
N LEU A 55 -0.04 -3.88 -4.82
CA LEU A 55 0.48 -3.67 -6.17
C LEU A 55 0.23 -2.22 -6.61
N VAL A 56 1.31 -1.47 -6.80
CA VAL A 56 1.27 -0.14 -7.40
C VAL A 56 1.44 -0.28 -8.91
N GLU A 57 0.37 -0.09 -9.66
CA GLU A 57 0.38 -0.26 -11.12
C GLU A 57 1.13 0.91 -11.77
N GLU A 58 2.02 0.64 -12.74
CA GLU A 58 2.70 1.69 -13.52
C GLU A 58 1.70 2.61 -14.23
N GLY A 59 0.53 2.08 -14.62
CA GLY A 59 -0.55 2.88 -15.18
C GLY A 59 -1.02 3.97 -14.22
N ALA A 60 -1.08 3.68 -12.92
CA ALA A 60 -1.43 4.66 -11.89
C ALA A 60 -0.33 5.72 -11.74
N LEU A 61 0.94 5.30 -11.73
CA LEU A 61 2.08 6.22 -11.67
C LEU A 61 2.11 7.18 -12.87
N ARG A 62 1.89 6.65 -14.07
CA ARG A 62 1.84 7.43 -15.32
C ARG A 62 0.63 8.36 -15.37
N ALA A 63 -0.53 7.91 -14.90
CA ALA A 63 -1.72 8.75 -14.83
C ALA A 63 -1.51 9.93 -13.88
N TRP A 64 -0.94 9.66 -12.70
CA TRP A 64 -0.60 10.71 -11.74
C TRP A 64 0.47 11.66 -12.28
N GLU A 65 1.52 11.13 -12.93
CA GLU A 65 2.55 11.95 -13.58
C GLU A 65 1.98 12.86 -14.66
N ARG A 66 1.01 12.39 -15.45
CA ARG A 66 0.32 13.24 -16.43
C ARG A 66 -0.58 14.29 -15.79
N ALA A 67 -1.20 13.98 -14.65
CA ALA A 67 -2.10 14.90 -13.96
C ALA A 67 -1.34 16.00 -13.19
N HIS A 68 -0.23 15.64 -12.54
CA HIS A 68 0.57 16.53 -11.67
C HIS A 68 1.87 17.03 -12.32
N GLY A 69 2.27 16.46 -13.46
CA GLY A 69 3.47 16.86 -14.21
C GLY A 69 4.80 16.37 -13.62
N ARG A 70 4.78 15.52 -12.59
CA ARG A 70 5.99 14.98 -11.93
C ARG A 70 5.88 13.47 -11.72
N ALA A 71 7.01 12.77 -11.74
CA ALA A 71 7.06 11.33 -11.47
C ALA A 71 7.09 11.05 -9.96
N LEU A 72 6.39 10.00 -9.50
CA LEU A 72 6.46 9.55 -8.11
C LEU A 72 7.79 8.84 -7.84
N VAL A 73 8.56 9.32 -6.88
CA VAL A 73 9.76 8.64 -6.39
C VAL A 73 9.42 7.41 -5.56
N GLU A 74 10.37 6.51 -5.34
CA GLU A 74 10.15 5.28 -4.55
C GLU A 74 9.52 5.54 -3.17
N THR A 75 9.89 6.64 -2.51
CA THR A 75 9.34 7.01 -1.20
C THR A 75 7.85 7.34 -1.28
N GLU A 76 7.42 8.02 -2.35
CA GLU A 76 6.02 8.36 -2.59
C GLU A 76 5.22 7.13 -3.02
N GLN A 77 5.80 6.27 -3.85
CA GLN A 77 5.18 4.99 -4.21
C GLN A 77 4.96 4.11 -2.98
N TYR A 78 5.95 4.05 -2.09
CA TYR A 78 5.82 3.37 -0.79
C TYR A 78 4.74 4.01 0.08
N ALA A 79 4.67 5.35 0.09
CA ALA A 79 3.64 6.06 0.83
C ALA A 79 2.24 5.78 0.29
N ALA A 80 2.04 5.81 -1.03
CA ALA A 80 0.79 5.43 -1.69
C ALA A 80 0.41 3.98 -1.37
N ALA A 81 1.36 3.05 -1.42
CA ALA A 81 1.13 1.66 -1.09
C ALA A 81 0.67 1.49 0.37
N LYS A 82 1.35 2.17 1.30
CA LYS A 82 1.01 2.18 2.72
C LYS A 82 -0.36 2.82 2.98
N MET A 83 -0.68 3.92 2.32
CA MET A 83 -1.99 4.56 2.43
C MET A 83 -3.09 3.66 1.87
N ARG A 84 -2.84 2.94 0.76
CA ARG A 84 -3.80 1.99 0.21
C ARG A 84 -4.08 0.85 1.17
N LEU A 85 -3.04 0.35 1.83
CA LEU A 85 -3.15 -0.69 2.86
C LEU A 85 -4.06 -0.23 3.99
N PHE A 86 -3.83 0.96 4.56
CA PHE A 86 -4.66 1.50 5.64
C PHE A 86 -6.10 1.71 5.20
N ARG A 87 -6.31 2.31 4.02
CA ARG A 87 -7.65 2.52 3.48
C ARG A 87 -8.37 1.20 3.24
N ALA A 88 -7.69 0.19 2.69
CA ALA A 88 -8.29 -1.12 2.49
C ALA A 88 -8.68 -1.79 3.81
N PHE A 89 -7.89 -1.62 4.87
CA PHE A 89 -8.24 -2.09 6.21
C PHE A 89 -9.46 -1.38 6.79
N ASP A 90 -9.57 -0.08 6.55
CA ASP A 90 -10.69 0.73 7.02
C ASP A 90 -11.98 0.41 6.25
N GLU A 91 -11.89 0.27 4.92
CA GLU A 91 -13.00 -0.10 4.03
C GLU A 91 -13.47 -1.56 4.23
N SER A 92 -12.62 -2.42 4.78
CA SER A 92 -12.92 -3.85 4.90
C SER A 92 -13.44 -4.21 6.29
N ASP A 93 -14.64 -4.77 6.33
CA ASP A 93 -15.23 -5.37 7.52
C ASP A 93 -14.37 -6.54 8.08
N ASN A 94 -13.64 -7.25 7.20
CA ASN A 94 -12.79 -8.39 7.54
C ASN A 94 -11.36 -8.22 6.98
N PRO A 95 -10.52 -7.41 7.64
CA PRO A 95 -9.20 -7.05 7.14
C PRO A 95 -8.20 -8.22 7.12
N GLU A 96 -8.41 -9.23 7.95
CA GLU A 96 -7.68 -10.50 7.93
C GLU A 96 -7.85 -11.32 6.64
N LYS A 97 -8.91 -11.04 5.86
CA LYS A 97 -9.16 -11.67 4.56
C LYS A 97 -8.51 -10.90 3.40
N LEU A 98 -7.95 -9.71 3.65
CA LEU A 98 -7.23 -8.97 2.64
C LEU A 98 -5.89 -9.64 2.37
N SER A 99 -5.74 -10.18 1.16
CA SER A 99 -4.50 -10.80 0.68
C SER A 99 -3.79 -9.95 -0.36
N SER A 100 -4.55 -9.20 -1.17
CA SER A 100 -3.99 -8.33 -2.20
C SER A 100 -4.85 -7.09 -2.42
N VAL A 101 -4.19 -5.94 -2.55
CA VAL A 101 -4.78 -4.65 -2.86
C VAL A 101 -3.97 -4.00 -3.98
N ARG A 102 -4.62 -3.16 -4.77
CA ARG A 102 -3.99 -2.47 -5.90
C ARG A 102 -4.19 -0.97 -5.83
N VAL A 103 -3.17 -0.25 -6.28
CA VAL A 103 -3.18 1.18 -6.53
C VAL A 103 -3.30 1.37 -8.04
N ASN A 104 -4.48 1.81 -8.45
CA ASN A 104 -4.83 2.19 -9.81
C ASN A 104 -4.95 3.71 -9.93
N GLU A 105 -5.04 4.21 -11.15
CA GLU A 105 -5.19 5.65 -11.46
C GLU A 105 -6.38 6.31 -10.76
N SER A 106 -7.46 5.58 -10.52
CA SER A 106 -8.66 6.13 -9.86
C SER A 106 -8.48 6.37 -8.36
N ASN A 107 -7.53 5.67 -7.71
CA ASN A 107 -7.34 5.76 -6.26
C ASN A 107 -6.06 6.49 -5.89
N ILE A 108 -5.05 6.51 -6.76
CA ILE A 108 -3.72 7.05 -6.44
C ILE A 108 -3.77 8.50 -5.97
N ASP A 109 -4.64 9.32 -6.56
CA ASP A 109 -4.79 10.72 -6.21
C ASP A 109 -5.27 10.89 -4.75
N SER A 110 -6.39 10.27 -4.39
CA SER A 110 -6.90 10.30 -3.00
C SER A 110 -5.98 9.66 -1.97
N LEU A 111 -5.07 8.76 -2.39
CA LEU A 111 -4.09 8.15 -1.49
C LEU A 111 -2.89 9.07 -1.23
N LEU A 112 -2.57 9.93 -2.19
CA LEU A 112 -1.49 10.91 -2.13
C LEU A 112 -1.94 12.28 -1.62
N GLU A 113 -3.23 12.59 -1.72
CA GLU A 113 -3.87 13.80 -1.18
C GLU A 113 -3.53 14.06 0.30
N PRO A 114 -3.63 13.09 1.24
CA PRO A 114 -3.27 13.31 2.64
C PRO A 114 -1.76 13.36 2.91
N LEU A 115 -0.91 13.07 1.92
CA LEU A 115 0.54 13.12 2.08
C LEU A 115 1.12 14.53 1.96
N ASP A 116 0.26 15.54 1.69
CA ASP A 116 0.65 16.95 1.44
C ASP A 116 1.95 17.00 0.66
N LEU A 117 1.89 16.40 -0.52
CA LEU A 117 3.01 16.26 -1.42
C LEU A 117 3.26 17.65 -2.01
N GLY A 118 3.94 18.48 -1.21
CA GLY A 118 4.07 19.92 -1.39
C GLY A 118 4.37 20.33 -2.82
N ASP A 119 3.69 21.40 -3.22
CA ASP A 119 4.09 22.31 -4.31
C ASP A 119 5.43 22.99 -3.95
#